data_AF-A0A9X3F6R6-F1
#
_entry.id   AF-A0A9X3F6R6-F1
#
_cell.length_a   1.000
_cell.length_b   1.000
_cell.length_c   1.000
_cell.angle_alpha   90.00
_cell.angle_beta   90.00
_cell.angle_gamma   90.00
#
_symmetry.space_group_name_H-M   'P 1'
#
loop_
_entity.id
_entity.type
_entity.pdbx_description
1 polymer ?
#
loop_
_entity_poly.entity_id
_entity_poly.type
_entity_poly.pdbx_seq_one_letter_code
_entity_poly.pdbx_strand_id
1 'polypeptide(L)'
;MSATPDDIPRDYDMSGSLWMRLVDASSMSVFFFFEYLLARDVYLHLDAAPGGLATWLLPLALVLGYVTADFVSGFVHFLADNIGSTRTPFFGPVFIRPFREHHVDPLAITRHDFLEVNGANCLISLPVLIGTWYFVPIHGTASLFFSAYIGLFLFGIFLTNQFHSWAHHPNPPAWIRRLQRTGLILGPEHHARHHTPPFNTYYCITSGWLNPILARTRLFERLKEPLRRVLEPIAGKADEVGGVQE
;
A
#
# COMPACT_ATOMS: atom_id res chain seq x y z
N MET A 1 19.93 25.62 -14.22
CA MET A 1 20.42 25.58 -12.82
C MET A 1 19.72 24.42 -12.17
N SER A 2 20.42 23.30 -11.98
CA SER A 2 19.89 22.13 -11.27
C SER A 2 19.87 22.45 -9.78
N ALA A 3 18.70 22.40 -9.15
CA ALA A 3 18.60 22.44 -7.70
C ALA A 3 19.40 21.28 -7.11
N THR A 4 20.23 21.57 -6.11
CA THR A 4 20.91 20.53 -5.33
C THR A 4 19.93 19.98 -4.29
N PRO A 5 20.12 18.76 -3.76
CA PRO A 5 19.22 18.17 -2.75
C PRO A 5 19.01 19.04 -1.50
N ASP A 6 19.94 19.97 -1.23
CA ASP A 6 19.88 20.90 -0.09
C ASP A 6 18.99 22.14 -0.35
N ASP A 7 18.47 22.34 -1.57
CA ASP A 7 17.63 23.50 -1.92
C ASP A 7 16.12 23.28 -1.66
N ILE A 8 15.73 22.11 -1.15
CA ILE A 8 14.35 21.82 -0.74
C ILE A 8 14.17 22.24 0.73
N PRO A 9 13.27 23.18 1.06
CA PRO A 9 13.03 23.56 2.45
C PRO A 9 12.70 22.31 3.28
N ARG A 10 13.52 22.04 4.30
CA ARG A 10 13.32 20.94 5.28
C ARG A 10 12.11 21.16 6.21
N ASP A 11 11.35 22.22 5.97
CA ASP A 11 10.38 22.78 6.90
C ASP A 11 9.12 21.92 7.14
N TYR A 12 9.03 20.74 6.49
CA TYR A 12 7.92 19.80 6.63
C TYR A 12 8.35 18.34 6.84
N ASP A 13 9.64 18.06 7.03
CA ASP A 13 10.08 16.71 7.38
C ASP A 13 9.78 16.43 8.86
N MET A 14 8.60 15.86 9.11
CA MET A 14 8.15 15.43 10.44
C MET A 14 8.52 13.97 10.73
N SER A 15 9.26 13.31 9.83
CA SER A 15 9.77 11.94 10.01
C SER A 15 10.56 11.87 11.31
N GLY A 16 10.31 10.81 12.09
CA GLY A 16 10.96 10.63 13.40
C GLY A 16 10.56 11.61 14.52
N SER A 17 9.69 12.61 14.30
CA SER A 17 9.18 13.46 15.39
C SER A 17 8.42 12.62 16.43
N LEU A 18 8.50 12.98 17.71
CA LEU A 18 7.79 12.25 18.77
C LEU A 18 6.30 12.13 18.47
N TRP A 19 5.71 13.17 17.88
CA TRP A 19 4.29 13.16 17.55
C TRP A 19 3.94 12.13 16.46
N MET A 20 4.69 12.08 15.36
CA MET A 20 4.45 11.07 14.33
C MET A 20 4.71 9.66 14.84
N ARG A 21 5.74 9.45 15.65
CA ARG A 21 5.96 8.13 16.28
C ARG A 21 4.80 7.69 17.17
N LEU A 22 4.18 8.62 17.90
CA LEU A 22 2.98 8.33 18.68
C LEU A 22 1.78 8.00 17.78
N VAL A 23 1.61 8.71 16.66
CA VAL A 23 0.56 8.43 15.68
C VAL A 23 0.77 7.04 15.08
N ASP A 24 1.96 6.70 14.62
CA ASP A 24 2.23 5.39 14.03
C ASP A 24 2.06 4.27 15.07
N ALA A 25 2.57 4.45 16.29
CA ALA A 25 2.43 3.47 17.37
C ALA A 25 0.97 3.25 17.74
N SER A 26 0.18 4.32 17.84
CA SER A 26 -1.25 4.24 18.15
C SER A 26 -2.01 3.58 17.01
N SER A 27 -1.73 3.98 15.76
CA SER A 27 -2.38 3.43 14.57
C SER A 27 -2.13 1.94 14.43
N MET A 28 -0.87 1.51 14.61
CA MET A 28 -0.49 0.11 14.54
C MET A 28 -1.11 -0.70 15.68
N SER A 29 -1.11 -0.17 16.91
CA SER A 29 -1.73 -0.83 18.06
C SER A 29 -3.24 -1.02 17.89
N VAL A 30 -3.94 0.03 17.43
CA VAL A 30 -5.39 -0.03 17.17
C VAL A 30 -5.69 -0.96 16.00
N PHE A 31 -4.87 -0.94 14.95
CA PHE A 31 -5.02 -1.83 13.80
C PHE A 31 -4.94 -3.29 14.22
N PHE A 32 -3.87 -3.69 14.92
CA PHE A 32 -3.72 -5.07 15.37
C PHE A 32 -4.78 -5.48 16.40
N PHE A 33 -5.27 -4.55 17.21
CA PHE A 33 -6.38 -4.83 18.11
C PHE A 33 -7.66 -5.17 17.34
N PHE A 34 -8.07 -4.36 16.36
CA PHE A 34 -9.28 -4.64 15.58
C PHE A 34 -9.09 -5.80 14.60
N GLU A 35 -7.89 -6.01 14.07
CA GLU A 35 -7.56 -7.17 13.24
C GLU A 35 -7.72 -8.46 14.05
N TYR A 36 -7.25 -8.46 15.31
CA TYR A 36 -7.46 -9.56 16.23
C TYR A 36 -8.95 -9.78 16.54
N LEU A 37 -9.72 -8.72 16.82
CA LEU A 37 -11.15 -8.86 17.10
C LEU A 37 -11.91 -9.44 15.90
N LEU A 38 -11.64 -8.96 14.70
CA LEU A 38 -12.26 -9.46 13.48
C LEU A 38 -11.86 -10.92 13.20
N ALA A 39 -10.57 -11.25 13.33
CA ALA A 39 -10.08 -12.62 13.17
C ALA A 39 -10.68 -13.58 14.22
N ARG A 40 -10.82 -13.13 15.47
CA ARG A 40 -11.49 -13.87 16.54
C ARG A 40 -12.95 -14.12 16.18
N ASP A 41 -13.68 -13.11 15.71
CA ASP A 41 -15.09 -13.27 15.36
C ASP A 41 -15.25 -14.21 14.15
N VAL A 42 -14.37 -14.11 13.14
CA VAL A 42 -14.31 -15.09 12.03
C VAL A 42 -14.06 -16.50 12.54
N TYR A 43 -13.11 -16.69 13.45
CA TYR A 43 -12.78 -18.01 14.01
C TYR A 43 -13.95 -18.61 14.80
N LEU A 44 -14.62 -17.80 15.64
CA LEU A 44 -15.75 -18.25 16.45
C LEU A 44 -17.00 -18.60 15.65
N HIS A 45 -17.12 -18.10 14.42
CA HIS A 45 -18.28 -18.33 13.55
C HIS A 45 -17.94 -19.16 12.31
N LEU A 46 -16.88 -19.99 12.35
CA LEU A 46 -16.55 -20.88 11.23
C LEU A 46 -17.67 -21.90 10.92
N ASP A 47 -18.48 -22.24 11.91
CA ASP A 47 -19.67 -23.07 11.80
C ASP A 47 -20.85 -22.38 11.09
N ALA A 48 -20.80 -21.06 10.90
CA ALA A 48 -21.76 -20.31 10.08
C ALA A 48 -21.66 -20.65 8.57
N ALA A 49 -20.65 -21.41 8.17
CA ALA A 49 -20.56 -22.01 6.84
C ALA A 49 -20.73 -23.53 6.91
N PRO A 50 -21.40 -24.16 5.91
CA PRO A 50 -21.45 -25.61 5.81
C PRO A 50 -20.04 -26.21 5.83
N GLY A 51 -19.82 -27.32 6.56
CA GLY A 51 -18.48 -27.79 6.92
C GLY A 51 -17.48 -28.00 5.77
N GLY A 52 -17.95 -28.40 4.58
CA GLY A 52 -17.09 -28.50 3.39
C GLY A 52 -16.69 -27.15 2.78
N LEU A 53 -17.55 -26.14 2.91
CA LEU A 53 -17.33 -24.79 2.38
C LEU A 53 -16.42 -23.97 3.30
N ALA A 54 -16.58 -24.10 4.62
CA ALA A 54 -15.76 -23.39 5.61
C ALA A 54 -14.25 -23.63 5.40
N THR A 55 -13.86 -24.86 5.03
CA THR A 55 -12.46 -25.25 4.80
C THR A 55 -11.81 -24.50 3.63
N TRP A 56 -12.57 -24.19 2.58
CA TRP A 56 -12.05 -23.48 1.40
C TRP A 56 -12.30 -21.97 1.43
N LEU A 57 -13.21 -21.53 2.28
CA LEU A 57 -13.61 -20.13 2.41
C LEU A 57 -12.43 -19.23 2.84
N LEU A 58 -11.67 -19.63 3.88
CA LEU A 58 -10.53 -18.84 4.35
C LEU A 58 -9.35 -18.81 3.36
N PRO A 59 -8.92 -19.94 2.75
CA PRO A 59 -7.92 -19.89 1.68
C PRO A 59 -8.35 -19.02 0.49
N LEU A 60 -9.62 -19.07 0.10
CA LEU A 60 -10.15 -18.22 -0.96
C LEU A 60 -10.14 -16.74 -0.56
N ALA A 61 -10.56 -16.42 0.67
CA ALA A 61 -10.51 -15.07 1.21
C ALA A 61 -9.08 -14.53 1.27
N LEU A 62 -8.11 -15.36 1.65
CA LEU A 62 -6.69 -15.02 1.64
C LEU A 62 -6.21 -14.66 0.22
N VAL A 63 -6.44 -15.54 -0.75
CA VAL A 63 -5.97 -15.33 -2.13
C VAL A 63 -6.62 -14.08 -2.72
N LEU A 64 -7.94 -13.93 -2.57
CA LEU A 64 -8.65 -12.76 -3.09
C LEU A 64 -8.24 -11.48 -2.37
N GLY A 65 -8.12 -11.52 -1.04
CA GLY A 65 -7.68 -10.37 -0.26
C GLY A 65 -6.26 -9.92 -0.65
N TYR A 66 -5.35 -10.88 -0.86
CA TYR A 66 -3.98 -10.61 -1.26
C TYR A 66 -3.87 -10.05 -2.69
N VAL A 67 -4.65 -10.60 -3.64
CA VAL A 67 -4.73 -10.07 -5.01
C VAL A 67 -5.34 -8.67 -5.01
N THR A 68 -6.38 -8.42 -4.20
CA THR A 68 -6.94 -7.07 -4.05
C THR A 68 -5.93 -6.11 -3.41
N ALA A 69 -5.17 -6.53 -2.41
CA ALA A 69 -4.09 -5.73 -1.82
C ALA A 69 -3.04 -5.36 -2.88
N ASP A 70 -2.65 -6.31 -3.73
CA ASP A 70 -1.73 -6.05 -4.84
C ASP A 70 -2.31 -5.02 -5.82
N PHE A 71 -3.58 -5.18 -6.23
CA PHE A 71 -4.24 -4.22 -7.12
C PHE A 71 -4.34 -2.82 -6.50
N VAL A 72 -4.85 -2.72 -5.27
CA VAL A 72 -5.08 -1.45 -4.58
C VAL A 72 -3.76 -0.74 -4.32
N SER A 73 -2.70 -1.47 -3.94
CA SER A 73 -1.36 -0.88 -3.80
C SER A 73 -0.90 -0.23 -5.11
N GLY A 74 -1.09 -0.90 -6.25
CA GLY A 74 -0.72 -0.35 -7.55
C GLY A 74 -1.59 0.80 -8.01
N PHE A 75 -2.89 0.74 -7.74
CA PHE A 75 -3.81 1.84 -8.07
C PHE A 75 -3.48 3.10 -7.26
N VAL A 76 -3.26 2.96 -5.96
CA VAL A 76 -2.88 4.08 -5.09
C VAL A 76 -1.52 4.66 -5.48
N HIS A 77 -0.53 3.80 -5.74
CA HIS A 77 0.79 4.21 -6.21
C HIS A 77 0.70 4.98 -7.53
N PHE A 78 -0.04 4.45 -8.50
CA PHE A 78 -0.30 5.13 -9.77
C PHE A 78 -0.91 6.53 -9.57
N LEU A 79 -1.90 6.66 -8.68
CA LEU A 79 -2.53 7.94 -8.39
C LEU A 79 -1.53 8.93 -7.79
N ALA A 80 -0.73 8.52 -6.80
CA ALA A 80 0.25 9.39 -6.14
C ALA A 80 1.33 9.87 -7.13
N ASP A 81 1.82 8.99 -8.00
CA ASP A 81 2.82 9.33 -9.01
C ASP A 81 2.29 10.31 -10.05
N ASN A 82 1.04 10.14 -10.50
CA ASN A 82 0.53 10.80 -11.70
C ASN A 82 -0.48 11.92 -11.47
N ILE A 83 -1.07 12.03 -10.28
CA ILE A 83 -2.21 12.93 -10.01
C ILE A 83 -1.97 13.71 -8.71
N GLY A 84 -2.39 14.97 -8.69
CA GLY A 84 -2.31 15.84 -7.52
C GLY A 84 -0.96 16.53 -7.35
N SER A 85 -0.95 17.68 -6.68
CA SER A 85 0.27 18.46 -6.43
C SER A 85 0.90 18.11 -5.07
N THR A 86 2.23 18.04 -5.03
CA THR A 86 3.03 17.96 -3.80
C THR A 86 2.85 19.18 -2.89
N ARG A 87 2.24 20.26 -3.40
CA ARG A 87 1.97 21.52 -2.69
C ARG A 87 0.54 21.63 -2.19
N THR A 88 -0.33 20.66 -2.48
CA THR A 88 -1.70 20.65 -1.96
C THR A 88 -1.64 20.63 -0.42
N PRO A 89 -2.28 21.58 0.29
CA PRO A 89 -2.16 21.68 1.74
C PRO A 89 -2.49 20.36 2.44
N PHE A 90 -1.64 19.96 3.39
CA PHE A 90 -1.69 18.68 4.12
C PHE A 90 -1.47 17.44 3.23
N PHE A 91 -2.33 17.20 2.23
CA PHE A 91 -2.31 16.00 1.40
C PHE A 91 -1.05 15.87 0.52
N GLY A 92 -0.60 16.95 -0.08
CA GLY A 92 0.57 16.96 -0.96
C GLY A 92 1.84 16.53 -0.24
N PRO A 93 2.25 17.21 0.85
CA PRO A 93 3.45 16.86 1.61
C PRO A 93 3.39 15.49 2.28
N VAL A 94 2.23 15.07 2.80
CA VAL A 94 2.10 13.83 3.58
C VAL A 94 1.97 12.59 2.69
N PHE A 95 1.32 12.73 1.52
CA PHE A 95 0.94 11.56 0.71
C PHE A 95 1.56 11.56 -0.69
N ILE A 96 1.54 12.67 -1.42
CA ILE A 96 2.00 12.69 -2.82
C ILE A 96 3.53 12.78 -2.89
N ARG A 97 4.09 13.72 -2.13
CA ARG A 97 5.53 14.00 -2.12
C ARG A 97 6.39 12.76 -1.82
N PRO A 98 6.10 11.94 -0.79
CA PRO A 98 6.93 10.78 -0.48
C PRO A 98 7.01 9.76 -1.63
N PHE A 99 5.91 9.55 -2.37
CA PHE A 99 5.91 8.66 -3.53
C PHE A 99 6.77 9.19 -4.67
N ARG A 100 6.75 10.50 -4.93
CA ARG A 100 7.58 11.10 -6.00
C ARG A 100 9.06 11.20 -5.61
N GLU A 101 9.35 11.54 -4.37
CA GLU A 101 10.73 11.56 -3.84
C GLU A 101 11.35 10.17 -3.80
N HIS A 102 10.52 9.13 -3.66
CA HIS A 102 10.98 7.74 -3.73
C HIS A 102 11.63 7.37 -5.08
N HIS A 103 11.22 7.98 -6.19
CA HIS A 103 11.88 7.78 -7.49
C HIS A 103 13.26 8.46 -7.57
N VAL A 104 13.49 9.48 -6.74
CA VAL A 104 14.77 10.20 -6.64
C VAL A 104 15.74 9.49 -5.69
N ASP A 105 15.24 9.03 -4.53
CA ASP A 105 16.01 8.23 -3.57
C ASP A 105 15.25 6.94 -3.19
N PRO A 106 15.35 5.89 -4.02
CA PRO A 106 14.64 4.64 -3.78
C PRO A 106 15.07 3.92 -2.49
N LEU A 107 16.27 4.20 -1.99
CA LEU A 107 16.80 3.58 -0.77
C LEU A 107 16.28 4.25 0.50
N ALA A 108 15.62 5.41 0.43
CA ALA A 108 15.09 6.12 1.60
C ALA A 108 14.18 5.25 2.48
N ILE A 109 13.27 4.50 1.86
CA ILE A 109 12.37 3.57 2.56
C ILE A 109 13.08 2.48 3.38
N THR A 110 14.36 2.21 3.10
CA THR A 110 15.16 1.19 3.83
C THR A 110 15.81 1.75 5.09
N ARG A 111 15.80 3.08 5.26
CA ARG A 111 16.43 3.77 6.39
C ARG A 111 15.46 4.12 7.51
N HIS A 112 14.16 3.92 7.29
CA HIS A 112 13.11 4.09 8.29
C HIS A 112 12.94 2.81 9.12
N ASP A 113 12.50 2.96 10.37
CA ASP A 113 12.23 1.82 11.24
C ASP A 113 10.89 1.14 10.88
N PHE A 114 10.63 -0.04 11.48
CA PHE A 114 9.42 -0.81 11.20
C PHE A 114 8.13 -0.03 11.47
N LEU A 115 8.16 0.86 12.47
CA LEU A 115 6.97 1.58 12.87
C LEU A 115 6.63 2.64 11.81
N GLU A 116 7.63 3.41 11.41
CA GLU A 116 7.48 4.47 10.42
C GLU A 116 7.13 3.93 9.03
N VAL A 117 7.71 2.79 8.62
CA VAL A 117 7.41 2.15 7.33
C VAL A 117 5.94 1.71 7.24
N ASN A 118 5.35 1.24 8.35
CA ASN A 118 4.06 0.54 8.31
C ASN A 118 2.90 1.32 8.97
N GLY A 119 3.18 2.32 9.81
CA GLY A 119 2.18 3.07 10.59
C GLY A 119 1.10 3.72 9.72
N ALA A 120 1.50 4.33 8.61
CA ALA A 120 0.57 4.95 7.66
C ALA A 120 -0.41 3.94 7.04
N ASN A 121 0.05 2.73 6.69
CA ASN A 121 -0.81 1.68 6.13
C ASN A 121 -1.82 1.16 7.18
N CYS A 122 -1.40 1.06 8.45
CA CYS A 122 -2.32 0.76 9.54
C CYS A 122 -3.38 1.87 9.67
N LEU A 123 -2.96 3.14 9.75
CA LEU A 123 -3.83 4.29 9.94
C LEU A 123 -4.91 4.38 8.86
N ILE A 124 -4.52 4.30 7.58
CA ILE A 124 -5.45 4.42 6.46
C ILE A 124 -6.44 3.23 6.38
N SER A 125 -6.07 2.08 6.93
CA SER A 125 -6.90 0.88 6.94
C SER A 125 -7.97 0.89 8.06
N LEU A 126 -7.76 1.68 9.13
CA LEU A 126 -8.63 1.68 10.31
C LEU A 126 -10.12 1.94 10.01
N PRO A 127 -10.53 2.92 9.19
CA PRO A 127 -11.95 3.16 8.97
C PRO A 127 -12.68 1.95 8.36
N VAL A 128 -12.04 1.25 7.43
CA VAL A 128 -12.61 0.04 6.79
C VAL A 128 -12.62 -1.12 7.76
N LEU A 129 -11.53 -1.31 8.53
CA LEU A 129 -11.41 -2.40 9.49
C LEU A 129 -12.43 -2.27 10.63
N ILE A 130 -12.47 -1.09 11.27
CA ILE A 130 -13.41 -0.79 12.36
C ILE A 130 -14.84 -0.83 11.83
N GLY A 131 -15.09 -0.25 10.65
CA GLY A 131 -16.42 -0.27 10.03
C GLY A 131 -16.90 -1.69 9.74
N THR A 132 -16.02 -2.56 9.24
CA THR A 132 -16.36 -3.97 8.98
C THR A 132 -16.66 -4.69 10.29
N TRP A 133 -15.78 -4.57 11.29
CA TRP A 133 -15.98 -5.22 12.59
C TRP A 133 -17.27 -4.75 13.28
N TYR A 134 -17.58 -3.45 13.22
CA TYR A 134 -18.73 -2.88 13.94
C TYR A 134 -20.07 -3.07 13.21
N PHE A 135 -20.09 -2.92 11.87
CA PHE A 135 -21.33 -2.90 11.09
C PHE A 135 -21.64 -4.22 10.37
N VAL A 136 -20.73 -5.20 10.34
CA VAL A 136 -20.91 -6.47 9.62
C VAL A 136 -20.87 -7.66 10.57
N PRO A 137 -21.94 -7.91 11.34
CA PRO A 137 -22.01 -9.08 12.19
C PRO A 137 -22.05 -10.39 11.36
N ILE A 138 -21.37 -11.41 11.86
CA ILE A 138 -21.28 -12.70 11.19
C ILE A 138 -22.50 -13.56 11.56
N HIS A 139 -23.33 -13.86 10.55
CA HIS A 139 -24.58 -14.61 10.71
C HIS A 139 -24.73 -15.74 9.68
N GLY A 140 -23.79 -15.84 8.74
CA GLY A 140 -23.82 -16.84 7.70
C GLY A 140 -22.58 -16.77 6.82
N THR A 141 -22.51 -17.66 5.85
CA THR A 141 -21.36 -17.84 4.96
C THR A 141 -20.91 -16.55 4.28
N ALA A 142 -21.83 -15.70 3.82
CA ALA A 142 -21.50 -14.47 3.11
C ALA A 142 -20.80 -13.44 4.02
N SER A 143 -21.34 -13.16 5.21
CA SER A 143 -20.71 -12.22 6.14
C SER A 143 -19.45 -12.78 6.78
N LEU A 144 -19.36 -14.10 6.96
CA LEU A 144 -18.12 -14.79 7.35
C LEU A 144 -17.02 -14.57 6.30
N PHE A 145 -17.32 -14.86 5.03
CA PHE A 145 -16.37 -14.67 3.94
C PHE A 145 -15.97 -13.21 3.79
N PHE A 146 -16.93 -12.29 3.81
CA PHE A 146 -16.64 -10.86 3.68
C PHE A 146 -15.73 -10.35 4.80
N SER A 147 -16.01 -10.74 6.05
CA SER A 147 -15.19 -10.36 7.22
C SER A 147 -13.78 -10.93 7.12
N ALA A 148 -13.63 -12.21 6.77
CA ALA A 148 -12.33 -12.83 6.55
C ALA A 148 -11.56 -12.18 5.39
N TYR A 149 -12.26 -11.90 4.28
CA TYR A 149 -11.69 -11.24 3.12
C TYR A 149 -11.17 -9.84 3.46
N ILE A 150 -11.95 -9.02 4.17
CA ILE A 150 -11.53 -7.67 4.54
C ILE A 150 -10.32 -7.70 5.48
N GLY A 151 -10.34 -8.54 6.52
CA GLY A 151 -9.19 -8.67 7.42
C GLY A 151 -7.91 -9.03 6.66
N LEU A 152 -7.97 -10.11 5.85
CA LEU A 152 -6.81 -10.58 5.09
C LEU A 152 -6.37 -9.59 3.98
N PHE A 153 -7.30 -8.86 3.38
CA PHE A 153 -7.00 -7.78 2.45
C PHE A 153 -6.24 -6.64 3.13
N LEU A 154 -6.73 -6.13 4.26
CA LEU A 154 -6.11 -5.02 4.99
C LEU A 154 -4.79 -5.45 5.64
N PHE A 155 -4.68 -6.68 6.10
CA PHE A 155 -3.42 -7.27 6.52
C PHE A 155 -2.40 -7.32 5.37
N GLY A 156 -2.87 -7.64 4.14
CA GLY A 156 -2.06 -7.53 2.93
C GLY A 156 -1.56 -6.11 2.67
N ILE A 157 -2.43 -5.09 2.82
CA ILE A 157 -2.06 -3.66 2.70
C ILE A 157 -1.02 -3.26 3.75
N PHE A 158 -1.19 -3.69 5.00
CA PHE A 158 -0.18 -3.48 6.05
C PHE A 158 1.19 -4.01 5.61
N LEU A 159 1.26 -5.24 5.08
CA LEU A 159 2.51 -5.85 4.64
C LEU A 159 3.13 -5.17 3.39
N THR A 160 2.33 -4.48 2.57
CA THR A 160 2.79 -3.85 1.31
C THR A 160 4.02 -2.97 1.49
N ASN A 161 4.03 -2.05 2.47
CA ASN A 161 5.17 -1.14 2.66
C ASN A 161 6.40 -1.88 3.19
N GLN A 162 6.21 -2.91 4.01
CA GLN A 162 7.31 -3.74 4.45
C GLN A 162 7.95 -4.52 3.30
N PHE A 163 7.12 -5.07 2.40
CA PHE A 163 7.56 -5.74 1.18
C PHE A 163 8.28 -4.77 0.23
N HIS A 164 7.78 -3.54 0.10
CA HIS A 164 8.43 -2.46 -0.65
C HIS A 164 9.82 -2.15 -0.11
N SER A 165 9.93 -1.93 1.20
CA SER A 165 11.20 -1.66 1.88
C SER A 165 12.19 -2.81 1.64
N TRP A 166 11.75 -4.07 1.77
CA TRP A 166 12.58 -5.23 1.48
C TRP A 166 12.94 -5.42 0.00
N ALA A 167 12.14 -4.89 -0.94
CA ALA A 167 12.48 -4.90 -2.36
C ALA A 167 13.61 -3.93 -2.71
N HIS A 168 13.79 -2.86 -1.91
CA HIS A 168 14.94 -1.94 -2.05
C HIS A 168 16.13 -2.30 -1.16
N HIS A 169 15.90 -3.05 -0.09
CA HIS A 169 16.95 -3.38 0.86
C HIS A 169 18.06 -4.21 0.17
N PRO A 170 19.33 -3.78 0.19
CA PRO A 170 20.39 -4.43 -0.59
C PRO A 170 20.71 -5.86 -0.10
N ASN A 171 20.57 -6.10 1.20
CA ASN A 171 20.86 -7.39 1.83
C ASN A 171 19.74 -7.84 2.79
N PRO A 172 18.51 -8.13 2.31
CA PRO A 172 17.41 -8.50 3.20
C PRO A 172 17.63 -9.92 3.76
N PRO A 173 17.04 -10.31 4.90
CA PRO A 173 17.22 -11.63 5.49
C PRO A 173 17.01 -12.80 4.51
N ALA A 174 17.68 -13.93 4.73
CA ALA A 174 17.66 -15.06 3.78
C ALA A 174 16.25 -15.60 3.49
N TRP A 175 15.38 -15.62 4.50
CA TRP A 175 14.00 -16.07 4.34
C TRP A 175 13.16 -15.08 3.52
N ILE A 176 13.41 -13.77 3.64
CA ILE A 176 12.81 -12.72 2.77
C ILE A 176 13.21 -12.94 1.32
N ARG A 177 14.52 -13.11 1.06
CA ARG A 177 15.00 -13.39 -0.30
C ARG A 177 14.36 -14.64 -0.91
N ARG A 178 14.10 -15.67 -0.09
CA ARG A 178 13.39 -16.87 -0.54
C ARG A 178 11.95 -16.56 -0.94
N LEU A 179 11.22 -15.79 -0.14
CA LEU A 179 9.84 -15.37 -0.46
C LEU A 179 9.78 -14.48 -1.72
N GLN A 180 10.75 -13.59 -1.91
CA GLN A 180 10.89 -12.76 -3.11
C GLN A 180 11.12 -13.63 -4.35
N ARG A 181 11.99 -14.65 -4.25
CA ARG A 181 12.27 -15.60 -5.36
C ARG A 181 11.08 -16.48 -5.72
N THR A 182 10.22 -16.81 -4.77
CA THR A 182 8.97 -17.53 -5.08
C THR A 182 7.90 -16.61 -5.67
N GLY A 183 8.14 -15.30 -5.69
CA GLY A 183 7.15 -14.29 -6.10
C GLY A 183 6.01 -14.14 -5.11
N LEU A 184 6.12 -14.68 -3.88
CA LEU A 184 5.04 -14.54 -2.88
C LEU A 184 4.95 -13.10 -2.38
N ILE A 185 6.10 -12.40 -2.32
CA ILE A 185 6.21 -10.98 -1.99
C ILE A 185 7.03 -10.29 -3.08
N LEU A 186 6.92 -8.96 -3.17
CA LEU A 186 7.60 -8.18 -4.19
C LEU A 186 9.13 -8.36 -4.18
N GLY A 187 9.68 -8.76 -5.33
CA GLY A 187 11.11 -8.91 -5.54
C GLY A 187 11.78 -7.64 -6.08
N PRO A 188 13.11 -7.47 -5.81
CA PRO A 188 13.87 -6.29 -6.25
C PRO A 188 13.85 -6.10 -7.78
N GLU A 189 14.08 -7.17 -8.54
CA GLU A 189 14.11 -7.12 -10.01
C GLU A 189 12.76 -6.74 -10.62
N HIS A 190 11.67 -7.19 -10.00
CA HIS A 190 10.31 -6.88 -10.47
C HIS A 190 9.98 -5.42 -10.21
N HIS A 191 10.33 -4.90 -9.03
CA HIS A 191 10.10 -3.52 -8.68
C HIS A 191 11.03 -2.54 -9.42
N ALA A 192 12.26 -2.95 -9.75
CA ALA A 192 13.17 -2.15 -10.56
C ALA A 192 12.60 -1.76 -11.94
N ARG A 193 11.67 -2.55 -12.49
CA ARG A 193 10.96 -2.20 -13.74
C ARG A 193 10.11 -0.95 -13.60
N HIS A 194 9.53 -0.74 -12.42
CA HIS A 194 8.77 0.48 -12.12
C HIS A 194 9.70 1.70 -12.01
N HIS A 195 10.88 1.52 -11.40
CA HIS A 195 11.96 2.52 -11.33
C HIS A 195 12.70 2.76 -12.66
N THR A 196 12.21 2.22 -13.76
CA THR A 196 12.79 2.45 -15.09
C THR A 196 11.97 3.53 -15.80
N PRO A 197 12.60 4.60 -16.32
CA PRO A 197 11.88 5.61 -17.10
C PRO A 197 11.03 4.98 -18.22
N PRO A 198 9.79 5.45 -18.44
CA PRO A 198 9.21 6.69 -17.93
C PRO A 198 8.35 6.51 -16.66
N PHE A 199 8.69 5.55 -15.78
CA PHE A 199 8.04 5.32 -14.47
C PHE A 199 6.54 5.02 -14.53
N ASN A 200 6.05 4.54 -15.68
CA ASN A 200 4.62 4.47 -15.94
C ASN A 200 4.01 3.06 -15.88
N THR A 201 4.75 2.06 -15.40
CA THR A 201 4.29 0.67 -15.31
C THR A 201 4.73 0.01 -13.99
N TYR A 202 4.22 -1.20 -13.74
CA TYR A 202 4.61 -2.05 -12.61
C TYR A 202 4.36 -1.46 -11.21
N TYR A 203 3.27 -0.69 -11.05
CA TYR A 203 2.93 0.00 -9.81
C TYR A 203 2.55 -0.89 -8.62
N CYS A 204 2.06 -2.12 -8.81
CA CYS A 204 1.64 -3.01 -7.71
C CYS A 204 2.84 -3.43 -6.85
N ILE A 205 2.70 -3.28 -5.53
CA ILE A 205 3.79 -3.40 -4.56
C ILE A 205 3.65 -4.63 -3.66
N THR A 206 2.44 -5.14 -3.37
CA THR A 206 2.28 -6.23 -2.40
C THR A 206 3.02 -7.50 -2.84
N SER A 207 2.70 -8.01 -4.03
CA SER A 207 3.40 -9.14 -4.65
C SER A 207 3.88 -8.82 -6.06
N GLY A 208 3.26 -7.83 -6.70
CA GLY A 208 3.46 -7.48 -8.09
C GLY A 208 2.83 -8.46 -9.08
N TRP A 209 1.99 -9.40 -8.64
CA TRP A 209 1.35 -10.41 -9.49
C TRP A 209 0.54 -9.80 -10.63
N LEU A 210 -0.12 -8.68 -10.38
CA LEU A 210 -0.97 -8.04 -11.39
C LEU A 210 -0.19 -7.19 -12.38
N ASN A 211 1.05 -6.80 -12.07
CA ASN A 211 1.84 -5.90 -12.91
C ASN A 211 1.98 -6.36 -14.37
N PRO A 212 2.33 -7.63 -14.69
CA PRO A 212 2.41 -8.07 -16.08
C PRO A 212 1.07 -7.98 -16.83
N ILE A 213 -0.04 -8.25 -16.15
CA ILE A 213 -1.37 -8.18 -16.73
C ILE A 213 -1.74 -6.72 -17.00
N LEU A 214 -1.62 -5.86 -15.98
CA LEU A 214 -1.97 -4.44 -16.04
C LEU A 214 -1.11 -3.66 -17.05
N ALA A 215 0.17 -4.01 -17.17
CA ALA A 215 1.07 -3.44 -18.16
C ALA A 215 0.69 -3.87 -19.59
N ARG A 216 0.38 -5.15 -19.81
CA ARG A 216 -0.07 -5.65 -21.13
C ARG A 216 -1.39 -5.02 -21.57
N THR A 217 -2.33 -4.83 -20.64
CA THR A 217 -3.61 -4.18 -20.94
C THR A 217 -3.51 -2.66 -20.98
N ARG A 218 -2.36 -2.08 -20.59
CA ARG A 218 -2.13 -0.64 -20.42
C ARG A 218 -3.22 0.02 -19.56
N LEU A 219 -3.64 -0.66 -18.49
CA LEU A 219 -4.82 -0.23 -17.72
C LEU A 219 -4.62 1.18 -17.16
N PHE A 220 -3.51 1.40 -16.45
CA PHE A 220 -3.23 2.69 -15.82
C PHE A 220 -3.01 3.82 -16.83
N GLU A 221 -2.33 3.57 -17.94
CA GLU A 221 -2.20 4.53 -19.04
C GLU A 221 -3.57 4.98 -19.57
N ARG A 222 -4.50 4.02 -19.76
CA ARG A 222 -5.86 4.31 -20.22
C ARG A 222 -6.70 5.06 -19.19
N LEU A 223 -6.46 4.82 -17.90
CA LEU A 223 -7.17 5.48 -16.80
C LEU A 223 -6.63 6.86 -16.46
N LYS A 224 -5.38 7.18 -16.82
CA LYS A 224 -4.72 8.46 -16.48
C LYS A 224 -5.54 9.67 -16.87
N GLU A 225 -5.97 9.76 -18.13
CA GLU A 225 -6.64 10.96 -18.60
C GLU A 225 -8.08 11.14 -18.11
N PRO A 226 -8.91 10.08 -18.06
CA PRO A 226 -10.20 10.15 -17.37
C PRO A 226 -10.08 10.56 -15.90
N LEU A 227 -9.14 9.97 -15.15
CA LEU A 227 -8.96 10.27 -13.74
C LEU A 227 -8.42 11.69 -13.53
N ARG A 228 -7.46 12.13 -14.35
CA ARG A 228 -6.91 13.49 -14.30
C ARG A 228 -8.02 14.53 -14.44
N ARG A 229 -8.93 14.38 -15.41
CA ARG A 229 -10.05 15.32 -15.62
C ARG A 229 -10.97 15.45 -14.40
N VAL A 230 -11.14 14.38 -13.63
CA VAL A 230 -12.02 14.36 -12.46
C VAL A 230 -11.30 14.84 -11.20
N LEU A 231 -10.04 14.44 -11.02
CA LEU A 231 -9.30 14.62 -9.77
C LEU A 231 -8.45 15.89 -9.74
N GLU A 232 -7.91 16.35 -10.88
CA GLU A 232 -7.08 17.56 -10.94
C GLU A 232 -7.77 18.83 -10.39
N PRO A 233 -9.08 19.08 -10.63
CA PRO A 233 -9.77 20.23 -10.03
C PRO A 233 -9.80 20.21 -8.50
N ILE A 234 -9.64 19.04 -7.88
CA ILE A 234 -9.72 18.84 -6.42
C ILE A 234 -8.33 18.72 -5.81
N ALA A 235 -7.45 17.94 -6.44
CA ALA A 235 -6.14 17.57 -5.93
C ALA A 235 -4.99 18.42 -6.47
N GLY A 236 -5.26 19.28 -7.46
CA GLY A 236 -4.27 20.08 -8.17
C GLY A 236 -3.58 19.32 -9.30
N LYS A 237 -2.84 20.05 -10.14
CA LYS A 237 -2.05 19.50 -11.24
C LYS A 237 -0.83 18.76 -10.71
N ALA A 238 -0.51 17.62 -11.32
CA ALA A 238 0.70 16.88 -11.01
C ALA A 238 1.95 17.74 -11.29
N ASP A 239 2.84 17.79 -10.30
CA ASP A 239 4.14 18.43 -10.31
C ASP A 239 5.23 17.40 -10.03
N GLU A 240 6.37 17.51 -10.69
CA GLU A 240 7.48 16.58 -10.45
C GLU A 240 8.34 17.03 -9.26
N VAL A 241 8.83 16.04 -8.51
CA VAL A 241 9.86 16.29 -7.50
C VAL A 241 11.20 15.92 -8.12
N GLY A 242 12.13 16.87 -8.21
CA GLY A 242 13.48 16.64 -8.76
C GLY A 242 13.78 17.29 -10.12
N GLY A 243 12.84 18.02 -10.72
CA GLY A 243 13.15 18.95 -11.81
C GLY A 243 13.54 18.32 -13.17
N VAL A 244 13.13 17.08 -13.45
CA VAL A 244 13.26 16.51 -14.81
C VAL A 244 12.05 16.92 -15.65
N GLN A 245 11.93 18.21 -15.94
CA GLN A 245 11.05 18.65 -17.02
C GLN A 245 11.48 17.92 -18.30
N GLU A 246 10.55 17.20 -18.94
CA GLU A 246 10.68 16.81 -20.35
C GLU A 246 11.09 18.00 -21.23
#